data_AF-A0A0M8YNW7-F1
#
_entry.id   AF-A0A0M8YNW7-F1
#
_cell.length_a   1.000
_cell.length_b   1.000
_cell.length_c   1.000
_cell.angle_alpha   90.00
_cell.angle_beta   90.00
_cell.angle_gamma   90.00
#
_symmetry.space_group_name_H-M   'P 1'
#
loop_
_entity.id
_entity.type
_entity.pdbx_description
1 polymer ?
#
loop_
_entity_poly.entity_id
_entity_poly.type
_entity_poly.pdbx_seq_one_letter_code
_entity_poly.pdbx_strand_id
1 'polypeptide(L)'
;MGKNGRRKQRQRDSQRERDDSSVRTTTKPAKQAREKNWFQRQHGGVQTLIVLGVTASVVGFHFLLWGSIFPALGEAVGRMPVVSTVVGWLFGGGAFMAWGVVAINHDTAKPATKKRLQAVAWVWSAVAVVLFPSGYANGIRLPVDFWAGVYAGAYGTILTPVALGVVALGWWLLVNKLFGHKKEPSNQAVGWICVAYATLLLIWGSTLLRQ
;
A
#
# COMPACT_ATOMS: atom_id res chain seq x y z
N MET A 1 32.22 -61.91 -28.54
CA MET A 1 31.55 -60.70 -28.01
C MET A 1 32.22 -60.31 -26.70
N GLY A 2 32.93 -59.22 -26.45
CA GLY A 2 33.27 -58.00 -27.19
C GLY A 2 33.76 -56.98 -26.14
N LYS A 3 34.86 -57.29 -25.42
CA LYS A 3 35.41 -56.46 -24.31
C LYS A 3 35.70 -55.01 -24.72
N ASN A 4 35.84 -54.75 -26.02
CA ASN A 4 36.03 -53.41 -26.60
C ASN A 4 34.79 -52.51 -26.55
N GLY A 5 33.58 -53.07 -26.43
CA GLY A 5 32.33 -52.28 -26.37
C GLY A 5 32.19 -51.48 -25.07
N ARG A 6 32.55 -52.09 -23.93
CA ARG A 6 32.43 -51.44 -22.60
C ARG A 6 33.36 -50.24 -22.43
N ARG A 7 34.54 -50.27 -23.07
CA ARG A 7 35.52 -49.18 -22.99
C ARG A 7 35.06 -47.95 -23.78
N LYS A 8 34.42 -48.17 -24.93
CA LYS A 8 33.91 -47.11 -25.81
C LYS A 8 32.71 -46.38 -25.19
N GLN A 9 31.89 -47.09 -24.42
CA GLN A 9 30.73 -46.51 -23.73
C GLN A 9 31.14 -45.60 -22.57
N ARG A 10 32.11 -46.03 -21.75
CA ARG A 10 32.64 -45.20 -20.64
C ARG A 10 33.27 -43.90 -21.11
N GLN A 11 33.92 -43.89 -22.28
CA GLN A 11 34.48 -42.66 -22.86
C GLN A 11 33.40 -41.67 -23.34
N ARG A 12 32.27 -42.18 -23.86
CA ARG A 12 31.13 -41.33 -24.24
C ARG A 12 30.44 -40.72 -23.03
N ASP A 13 30.26 -41.48 -21.96
CA ASP A 13 29.60 -40.99 -20.75
C ASP A 13 30.44 -39.92 -20.05
N SER A 14 31.77 -40.09 -20.02
CA SER A 14 32.70 -39.10 -19.44
C SER A 14 32.89 -37.85 -20.33
N GLN A 15 32.72 -37.96 -21.65
CA GLN A 15 32.63 -36.77 -22.52
C GLN A 15 31.31 -36.03 -22.30
N ARG A 16 30.18 -36.74 -22.16
CA ARG A 16 28.88 -36.12 -21.87
C ARG A 16 28.84 -35.40 -20.54
N GLU A 17 29.44 -35.96 -19.49
CA GLU A 17 29.56 -35.27 -18.19
C GLU A 17 30.42 -34.01 -18.28
N ARG A 18 31.51 -34.03 -19.08
CA ARG A 18 32.32 -32.83 -19.32
C ARG A 18 31.54 -31.79 -20.09
N ASP A 19 30.82 -32.17 -21.13
CA ASP A 19 30.00 -31.24 -21.91
C ASP A 19 28.87 -30.66 -21.05
N ASP A 20 28.16 -31.48 -20.26
CA ASP A 20 27.12 -31.03 -19.32
C ASP A 20 27.68 -30.12 -18.21
N SER A 21 28.89 -30.40 -17.70
CA SER A 21 29.55 -29.54 -16.72
C SER A 21 30.03 -28.21 -17.31
N SER A 22 30.44 -28.21 -18.59
CA SER A 22 30.87 -27.00 -19.30
C SER A 22 29.66 -26.12 -19.65
N VAL A 23 28.53 -26.71 -20.04
CA VAL A 23 27.27 -26.01 -20.33
C VAL A 23 26.62 -25.46 -19.06
N ARG A 24 26.79 -26.12 -17.89
CA ARG A 24 26.32 -25.59 -16.61
C ARG A 24 27.11 -24.40 -16.07
N THR A 25 28.32 -24.17 -16.56
CA THR A 25 29.20 -23.10 -16.02
C THR A 25 29.03 -21.76 -16.75
N THR A 26 28.43 -21.75 -17.94
CA THR A 26 28.26 -20.54 -18.77
C THR A 26 26.97 -19.77 -18.54
N THR A 27 26.09 -20.24 -17.66
CA THR A 27 24.80 -19.56 -17.39
C THR A 27 24.63 -19.25 -15.92
N LYS A 28 25.64 -18.59 -15.32
CA LYS A 28 25.30 -17.65 -14.23
C LYS A 28 24.42 -16.58 -14.87
N PRO A 29 23.15 -16.40 -14.47
CA PRO A 29 22.41 -15.24 -14.92
C PRO A 29 23.24 -14.05 -14.46
N ALA A 30 23.81 -13.30 -15.40
CA ALA A 30 24.38 -12.00 -15.11
C ALA A 30 23.33 -11.31 -14.24
N LYS A 31 23.69 -10.92 -13.00
CA LYS A 31 22.85 -10.07 -12.15
C LYS A 31 22.32 -9.00 -13.08
N GLN A 32 21.05 -9.09 -13.47
CA GLN A 32 20.42 -8.06 -14.28
C GLN A 32 20.66 -6.80 -13.48
N ALA A 33 21.56 -5.94 -13.99
CA ALA A 33 21.88 -4.70 -13.34
C ALA A 33 20.54 -4.00 -13.23
N ARG A 34 19.96 -3.96 -12.02
CA ARG A 34 18.65 -3.35 -11.78
C ARG A 34 18.73 -1.99 -12.43
N GLU A 35 17.94 -1.79 -13.48
CA GLU A 35 17.92 -0.53 -14.19
C GLU A 35 17.71 0.56 -13.16
N LYS A 36 18.67 1.50 -13.04
CA LYS A 36 18.56 2.59 -12.08
C LYS A 36 17.24 3.29 -12.33
N ASN A 37 16.42 3.48 -11.28
CA ASN A 37 15.15 4.18 -11.44
C ASN A 37 15.41 5.64 -11.85
N TRP A 38 14.41 6.33 -12.42
CA TRP A 38 14.59 7.70 -12.94
C TRP A 38 15.20 8.65 -11.90
N PHE A 39 14.82 8.52 -10.62
CA PHE A 39 15.36 9.32 -9.53
C PHE A 39 16.85 9.05 -9.29
N GLN A 40 17.26 7.79 -9.28
CA GLN A 40 18.65 7.32 -9.16
C GLN A 40 19.54 7.69 -10.35
N ARG A 41 18.94 8.11 -11.48
CA ARG A 41 19.68 8.65 -12.64
C ARG A 41 20.01 10.14 -12.49
N GLN A 42 19.37 10.85 -11.56
CA GLN A 42 19.61 12.27 -11.33
C GLN A 42 20.90 12.52 -10.53
N HIS A 43 21.51 13.71 -10.71
CA HIS A 43 22.63 14.15 -9.89
C HIS A 43 22.21 14.31 -8.42
N GLY A 44 23.13 14.07 -7.48
CA GLY A 44 22.85 14.14 -6.04
C GLY A 44 22.22 15.47 -5.59
N GLY A 45 22.65 16.60 -6.16
CA GLY A 45 22.04 17.91 -5.87
C GLY A 45 20.58 18.02 -6.32
N VAL A 46 20.24 17.47 -7.48
CA VAL A 46 18.85 17.45 -8.00
C VAL A 46 17.98 16.53 -7.15
N GLN A 47 18.50 15.38 -6.73
CA GLN A 47 17.80 14.48 -5.80
C GLN A 47 17.48 15.18 -4.48
N THR A 48 18.47 15.87 -3.89
CA THR A 48 18.29 16.65 -2.66
C THR A 48 17.25 17.75 -2.84
N LEU A 49 17.29 18.51 -3.94
CA LEU A 49 16.30 19.55 -4.21
C LEU A 49 14.89 19.00 -4.39
N ILE A 50 14.73 17.85 -5.06
CA ILE A 50 13.44 17.18 -5.18
C ILE A 50 12.92 16.79 -3.79
N VAL A 51 13.76 16.16 -2.96
CA VAL A 51 13.37 15.75 -1.60
C VAL A 51 12.99 16.95 -0.75
N LEU A 52 13.79 18.03 -0.77
CA LEU A 52 13.51 19.26 -0.03
C LEU A 52 12.23 19.93 -0.53
N GLY A 53 12.03 20.02 -1.85
CA GLY A 53 10.83 20.61 -2.44
C GLY A 53 9.57 19.83 -2.11
N VAL A 54 9.62 18.50 -2.17
CA VAL A 54 8.51 17.62 -1.75
C VAL A 54 8.24 17.79 -0.26
N THR A 55 9.27 17.81 0.58
CA THR A 55 9.13 17.98 2.03
C THR A 55 8.50 19.33 2.37
N ALA A 56 8.99 20.42 1.78
CA ALA A 56 8.46 21.76 1.97
C ALA A 56 6.99 21.85 1.52
N SER A 57 6.65 21.23 0.39
CA SER A 57 5.29 21.16 -0.12
C SER A 57 4.36 20.39 0.82
N VAL A 58 4.83 19.26 1.36
CA VAL A 58 4.09 18.45 2.33
C VAL A 58 3.83 19.23 3.63
N VAL A 59 4.86 19.88 4.16
CA VAL A 59 4.74 20.70 5.38
C VAL A 59 3.81 21.89 5.13
N GLY A 60 4.00 22.62 4.03
CA GLY A 60 3.14 23.74 3.66
C GLY A 60 1.68 23.31 3.47
N PHE A 61 1.46 22.17 2.82
CA PHE A 61 0.12 21.62 2.62
C PHE A 61 -0.55 21.20 3.94
N HIS A 62 0.22 20.65 4.90
CA HIS A 62 -0.29 20.36 6.25
C HIS A 62 -0.83 21.63 6.92
N PHE A 63 -0.05 22.71 6.93
CA PHE A 63 -0.47 23.97 7.54
C PHE A 63 -1.64 24.62 6.81
N LEU A 64 -1.67 24.55 5.47
CA LEU A 64 -2.79 25.05 4.66
C LEU A 64 -4.09 24.27 4.94
N LEU A 65 -3.99 22.94 5.04
CA LEU A 65 -5.13 22.07 5.33
C LEU A 65 -5.75 22.42 6.68
N TRP A 66 -4.92 22.40 7.73
CA TRP A 66 -5.38 22.65 9.08
C TRP A 66 -5.77 24.12 9.28
N GLY A 67 -4.97 25.08 8.79
CA GLY A 67 -5.19 26.50 9.01
C GLY A 67 -6.29 27.14 8.17
N SER A 68 -6.66 26.56 7.02
CA SER A 68 -7.63 27.21 6.11
C SER A 68 -8.71 26.25 5.62
N ILE A 69 -8.34 25.08 5.10
CA ILE A 69 -9.30 24.18 4.46
C ILE A 69 -10.25 23.57 5.48
N PHE A 70 -9.75 23.05 6.60
CA PHE A 70 -10.57 22.40 7.62
C PHE A 70 -11.49 23.34 8.37
N PRO A 71 -11.07 24.56 8.78
CA PRO A 71 -11.99 25.57 9.28
C PRO A 71 -13.12 25.86 8.30
N ALA A 72 -12.79 26.09 7.02
CA ALA A 72 -13.80 26.35 5.99
C ALA A 72 -14.75 25.16 5.77
N LEU A 73 -14.24 23.92 5.79
CA LEU A 73 -15.06 22.72 5.73
C LEU A 73 -15.94 22.57 6.98
N GLY A 74 -15.40 22.83 8.17
CA GLY A 74 -16.16 22.80 9.42
C GLY A 74 -17.32 23.79 9.43
N GLU A 75 -17.10 24.99 8.88
CA GLU A 75 -18.15 26.00 8.69
C GLU A 75 -19.18 25.58 7.63
N ALA A 76 -18.72 25.12 6.46
CA ALA A 76 -19.59 24.75 5.34
C ALA A 76 -20.49 23.55 5.64
N VAL A 77 -19.98 22.57 6.39
CA VAL A 77 -20.72 21.35 6.74
C VAL A 77 -21.74 21.60 7.86
N GLY A 78 -21.56 22.70 8.60
CA GLY A 78 -22.44 23.09 9.69
C GLY A 78 -22.51 22.05 10.81
N ARG A 79 -23.51 22.17 11.68
CA ARG A 79 -23.74 21.25 12.81
C ARG A 79 -24.43 19.95 12.41
N MET A 80 -24.20 19.45 11.19
CA MET A 80 -24.76 18.17 10.75
C MET A 80 -23.80 17.04 11.15
N PRO A 81 -24.08 16.29 12.24
CA PRO A 81 -23.08 15.39 12.84
C PRO A 81 -22.59 14.32 11.87
N VAL A 82 -23.52 13.75 11.09
CA VAL A 82 -23.21 12.71 10.10
C VAL A 82 -22.30 13.25 9.01
N VAL A 83 -22.62 14.41 8.43
CA VAL A 83 -21.84 14.98 7.32
C VAL A 83 -20.46 15.40 7.83
N SER A 84 -20.38 15.99 9.03
CA SER A 84 -19.14 16.40 9.65
C SER A 84 -18.21 15.21 9.92
N THR A 85 -18.76 14.10 10.43
CA THR A 85 -18.02 12.85 10.62
C THR A 85 -17.52 12.26 9.31
N VAL A 86 -18.36 12.23 8.27
CA VAL A 86 -17.98 11.73 6.95
C VAL A 86 -16.84 12.56 6.35
N VAL A 87 -16.91 13.89 6.47
CA VAL A 87 -15.88 14.80 5.96
C VAL A 87 -14.55 14.60 6.70
N GLY A 88 -14.58 14.46 8.02
CA GLY A 88 -13.37 14.14 8.80
C GLY A 88 -12.78 12.75 8.45
N TRP A 89 -13.64 11.75 8.25
CA TRP A 89 -13.25 10.38 7.89
C TRP A 89 -12.68 10.27 6.48
N LEU A 90 -13.15 11.10 5.54
CA LEU A 90 -12.88 11.03 4.10
C LEU A 90 -11.40 10.83 3.79
N PHE A 91 -10.52 11.48 4.55
CA PHE A 91 -9.10 11.48 4.27
C PHE A 91 -8.42 10.16 4.60
N GLY A 92 -8.68 9.58 5.78
CA GLY A 92 -8.17 8.27 6.13
C GLY A 92 -8.91 7.15 5.41
N GLY A 93 -10.25 7.16 5.47
CA GLY A 93 -11.09 6.16 4.83
C GLY A 93 -11.03 6.16 3.31
N GLY A 94 -10.88 7.33 2.69
CA GLY A 94 -10.74 7.49 1.24
C GLY A 94 -9.47 6.83 0.70
N ALA A 95 -8.37 6.82 1.47
CA ALA A 95 -7.17 6.07 1.10
C ALA A 95 -7.42 4.56 1.03
N PHE A 96 -8.13 4.00 2.01
CA PHE A 96 -8.52 2.59 2.00
C PHE A 96 -9.50 2.26 0.88
N MET A 97 -10.48 3.12 0.64
CA MET A 97 -11.41 2.98 -0.49
C MET A 97 -10.67 2.98 -1.82
N ALA A 98 -9.73 3.90 -2.02
CA ALA A 98 -8.96 4.01 -3.26
C ALA A 98 -8.11 2.75 -3.52
N TRP A 99 -7.43 2.23 -2.49
CA TRP A 99 -6.71 0.94 -2.58
C TRP A 99 -7.66 -0.25 -2.78
N GLY A 100 -8.85 -0.22 -2.16
CA GLY A 100 -9.90 -1.20 -2.39
C GLY A 100 -10.33 -1.26 -3.85
N VAL A 101 -10.59 -0.10 -4.47
CA VAL A 101 -10.92 0.02 -5.89
C VAL A 101 -9.79 -0.47 -6.79
N VAL A 102 -8.52 -0.14 -6.47
CA VAL A 102 -7.35 -0.66 -7.20
C VAL A 102 -7.32 -2.19 -7.18
N ALA A 103 -7.53 -2.79 -6.01
CA ALA A 103 -7.45 -4.23 -5.81
C ALA A 103 -8.63 -4.98 -6.45
N ILE A 104 -9.87 -4.47 -6.33
CA ILE A 104 -11.06 -5.04 -7.00
C ILE A 104 -10.89 -5.07 -8.52
N ASN A 105 -10.31 -4.00 -9.09
CA ASN A 105 -10.14 -3.85 -10.53
C ASN A 105 -8.78 -4.35 -11.05
N HIS A 106 -7.96 -4.97 -10.19
CA HIS A 106 -6.57 -5.31 -10.53
C HIS A 106 -6.46 -6.24 -11.75
N ASP A 107 -7.39 -7.19 -11.85
CA ASP A 107 -7.37 -8.27 -12.85
C ASP A 107 -8.26 -7.96 -14.07
N THR A 108 -9.15 -6.96 -13.97
CA THR A 108 -10.12 -6.59 -15.01
C THR A 108 -9.77 -5.28 -15.73
N ALA A 109 -9.04 -4.38 -15.09
CA ALA A 109 -8.72 -3.07 -15.66
C ALA A 109 -7.55 -3.12 -16.66
N LYS A 110 -7.65 -2.29 -17.70
CA LYS A 110 -6.55 -2.05 -18.64
C LYS A 110 -5.31 -1.50 -17.90
N PRO A 111 -4.07 -1.78 -18.35
CA PRO A 111 -2.86 -1.34 -17.65
C PRO A 111 -2.76 0.17 -17.42
N ALA A 112 -3.23 0.98 -18.36
CA ALA A 112 -3.26 2.44 -18.22
C ALA A 112 -4.23 2.89 -17.11
N THR A 113 -5.41 2.28 -17.03
CA THR A 113 -6.40 2.55 -15.97
C THR A 113 -5.84 2.15 -14.61
N LYS A 114 -5.18 1.00 -14.51
CA LYS A 114 -4.54 0.54 -13.28
C LYS A 114 -3.48 1.52 -12.77
N LYS A 115 -2.63 2.05 -13.65
CA LYS A 115 -1.64 3.10 -13.28
C LYS A 115 -2.31 4.35 -12.74
N ARG A 116 -3.43 4.79 -13.35
CA ARG A 116 -4.19 5.95 -12.87
C ARG A 116 -4.82 5.70 -11.50
N LEU A 117 -5.45 4.53 -11.31
CA LEU A 117 -6.03 4.15 -10.03
C LEU A 117 -4.96 4.06 -8.93
N GLN A 118 -3.79 3.49 -9.23
CA GLN A 118 -2.66 3.47 -8.31
C GLN A 118 -2.15 4.87 -7.97
N ALA A 119 -2.05 5.77 -8.95
CA ALA A 119 -1.67 7.15 -8.70
C ALA A 119 -2.67 7.83 -7.76
N VAL A 120 -3.97 7.66 -7.99
CA VAL A 120 -5.03 8.17 -7.10
C VAL A 120 -4.90 7.59 -5.68
N ALA A 121 -4.70 6.28 -5.54
CA ALA A 121 -4.53 5.64 -4.25
C ALA A 121 -3.28 6.15 -3.49
N TRP A 122 -2.18 6.36 -4.20
CA TRP A 122 -0.97 6.98 -3.62
C TRP A 122 -1.20 8.42 -3.18
N VAL A 123 -1.92 9.23 -3.97
CA VAL A 123 -2.27 10.59 -3.60
C VAL A 123 -3.12 10.59 -2.33
N TRP A 124 -4.16 9.76 -2.26
CA TRP A 124 -4.98 9.64 -1.04
C TRP A 124 -4.18 9.16 0.16
N SER A 125 -3.24 8.23 -0.03
CA SER A 125 -2.38 7.75 1.06
C SER A 125 -1.47 8.86 1.59
N ALA A 126 -0.89 9.67 0.69
CA ALA A 126 -0.08 10.82 1.10
C ALA A 126 -0.93 11.84 1.87
N VAL A 127 -2.14 12.14 1.38
CA VAL A 127 -3.09 13.04 2.06
C VAL A 127 -3.44 12.50 3.45
N ALA A 128 -3.75 11.21 3.59
CA ALA A 128 -4.06 10.58 4.87
C ALA A 128 -2.91 10.68 5.89
N VAL A 129 -1.67 10.47 5.45
CA VAL A 129 -0.48 10.59 6.31
C VAL A 129 -0.25 12.02 6.76
N VAL A 130 -0.40 12.99 5.84
CA VAL A 130 -0.24 14.42 6.15
C VAL A 130 -1.31 14.91 7.11
N LEU A 131 -2.47 14.28 7.13
CA LEU A 131 -3.60 14.65 7.97
C LEU A 131 -3.59 14.06 9.37
N PHE A 132 -2.48 13.43 9.76
CA PHE A 132 -2.31 13.03 11.15
C PHE A 132 -2.39 14.28 12.07
N PRO A 133 -3.30 14.29 13.06
CA PRO A 133 -3.50 15.45 13.90
C PRO A 133 -2.26 15.73 14.74
N SER A 134 -1.68 16.91 14.55
CA SER A 134 -0.49 17.40 15.26
C SER A 134 -0.90 18.31 16.44
N GLY A 135 0.05 18.68 17.31
CA GLY A 135 -0.23 19.63 18.39
C GLY A 135 -0.79 20.98 17.90
N TYR A 136 -0.44 21.39 16.67
CA TYR A 136 -1.01 22.57 15.99
C TYR A 136 -2.49 22.37 15.65
N ALA A 137 -2.85 21.19 15.15
CA ALA A 137 -4.23 20.85 14.79
C ALA A 137 -5.18 20.93 15.99
N ASN A 138 -4.72 20.55 17.19
CA ASN A 138 -5.52 20.60 18.42
C ASN A 138 -5.91 22.02 18.86
N GLY A 139 -5.23 23.06 18.35
CA GLY A 139 -5.59 24.45 18.61
C GLY A 139 -6.80 24.95 17.80
N ILE A 140 -7.28 24.15 16.85
CA ILE A 140 -8.31 24.55 15.88
C ILE A 140 -9.69 24.10 16.37
N ARG A 141 -10.62 25.04 16.42
CA ARG A 141 -12.01 24.76 16.82
C ARG A 141 -12.78 24.21 15.61
N LEU A 142 -13.03 22.91 15.62
CA LEU A 142 -13.90 22.21 14.67
C LEU A 142 -14.99 21.47 15.45
N PRO A 143 -16.12 21.13 14.81
CA PRO A 143 -17.15 20.29 15.42
C PRO A 143 -16.54 18.98 15.95
N VAL A 144 -17.06 18.49 17.09
CA VAL A 144 -16.59 17.24 17.71
C VAL A 144 -16.76 16.05 16.73
N ASP A 145 -17.83 16.07 15.95
CA ASP A 145 -18.12 15.12 14.88
C ASP A 145 -17.02 15.07 13.81
N PHE A 146 -16.51 16.24 13.41
CA PHE A 146 -15.40 16.34 12.48
C PHE A 146 -14.16 15.66 13.03
N TRP A 147 -13.83 15.98 14.29
CA TRP A 147 -12.69 15.40 14.99
C TRP A 147 -12.80 13.89 15.14
N ALA A 148 -13.99 13.36 15.47
CA ALA A 148 -14.21 11.93 15.56
C ALA A 148 -13.95 11.21 14.24
N GLY A 149 -14.39 11.81 13.12
CA GLY A 149 -14.06 11.32 11.77
C GLY A 149 -12.56 11.35 11.49
N VAL A 150 -11.88 12.46 11.78
CA VAL A 150 -10.44 12.60 11.56
C VAL A 150 -9.63 11.60 12.38
N TYR A 151 -9.94 11.46 13.67
CA TYR A 151 -9.25 10.52 14.55
C TYR A 151 -9.49 9.07 14.12
N ALA A 152 -10.72 8.69 13.78
CA ALA A 152 -11.00 7.36 13.28
C ALA A 152 -10.21 7.05 12.00
N GLY A 153 -10.14 8.01 11.07
CA GLY A 153 -9.33 7.90 9.85
C GLY A 153 -7.83 7.80 10.13
N ALA A 154 -7.29 8.70 10.95
CA ALA A 154 -5.87 8.80 11.26
C ALA A 154 -5.36 7.59 12.05
N TYR A 155 -6.03 7.23 13.15
CA TYR A 155 -5.68 6.05 13.95
C TYR A 155 -5.92 4.75 13.18
N GLY A 156 -7.01 4.66 12.41
CA GLY A 156 -7.25 3.53 11.52
C GLY A 156 -6.08 3.33 10.53
N THR A 157 -5.62 4.41 9.92
CA THR A 157 -4.49 4.36 8.98
C THR A 157 -3.19 3.89 9.66
N ILE A 158 -2.90 4.37 10.87
CA ILE A 158 -1.69 3.95 11.62
C ILE A 158 -1.80 2.50 12.11
N LEU A 159 -2.98 2.07 12.56
CA LEU A 159 -3.19 0.71 13.07
C LEU A 159 -3.32 -0.33 11.95
N THR A 160 -3.42 0.09 10.70
CA THR A 160 -3.58 -0.79 9.54
C THR A 160 -2.48 -1.85 9.41
N PRO A 161 -1.17 -1.56 9.54
CA PRO A 161 -0.14 -2.60 9.48
C PRO A 161 -0.33 -3.67 10.57
N VAL A 162 -0.80 -3.26 11.75
CA VAL A 162 -1.11 -4.18 12.86
C VAL A 162 -2.35 -5.01 12.51
N ALA A 163 -3.42 -4.36 12.03
CA ALA A 163 -4.66 -5.04 11.63
C ALA A 163 -4.41 -6.05 10.49
N LEU A 164 -3.65 -5.67 9.47
CA LEU A 164 -3.23 -6.56 8.38
C LEU A 164 -2.35 -7.70 8.89
N GLY A 165 -1.46 -7.43 9.85
CA GLY A 165 -0.66 -8.46 10.52
C GLY A 165 -1.54 -9.48 11.24
N VAL A 166 -2.53 -9.03 12.02
CA VAL A 166 -3.49 -9.89 12.72
C VAL A 166 -4.32 -10.71 11.74
N VAL A 167 -4.82 -10.10 10.66
CA VAL A 167 -5.59 -10.80 9.63
C VAL A 167 -4.73 -11.83 8.89
N ALA A 168 -3.50 -11.50 8.54
CA ALA A 168 -2.57 -12.42 7.89
C ALA A 168 -2.20 -13.60 8.82
N LEU A 169 -1.96 -13.34 10.10
CA LEU A 169 -1.74 -14.36 11.12
C LEU A 169 -2.96 -15.26 11.30
N GLY A 170 -4.16 -14.67 11.38
CA GLY A 170 -5.42 -15.41 11.47
C GLY A 170 -5.68 -16.28 10.25
N TRP A 171 -5.47 -15.75 9.05
CA TRP A 171 -5.57 -16.51 7.80
C TRP A 171 -4.57 -17.66 7.75
N TRP A 172 -3.31 -17.40 8.13
CA TRP A 172 -2.28 -18.43 8.17
C TRP A 172 -2.62 -19.55 9.18
N LEU A 173 -3.07 -19.19 10.38
CA LEU A 173 -3.44 -20.16 11.41
C LEU A 173 -4.70 -20.96 11.05
N LEU A 174 -5.73 -20.30 10.57
CA LEU A 174 -7.02 -20.94 10.30
C LEU A 174 -7.00 -21.66 8.95
N VAL A 175 -6.62 -20.99 7.86
CA VAL A 175 -6.79 -21.53 6.50
C VAL A 175 -5.63 -22.42 6.09
N ASN A 176 -4.38 -21.97 6.32
CA ASN A 176 -3.22 -22.75 5.88
C ASN A 176 -2.93 -23.92 6.82
N LYS A 177 -3.07 -23.72 8.14
CA LYS A 177 -2.70 -24.75 9.14
C LYS A 177 -3.84 -25.69 9.50
N LEU A 178 -5.09 -25.23 9.66
CA LEU A 178 -6.22 -26.12 9.99
C LEU A 178 -6.89 -26.73 8.75
N PHE A 179 -7.09 -25.95 7.68
CA PHE A 179 -7.81 -26.42 6.47
C PHE A 179 -6.90 -26.85 5.32
N GLY A 180 -5.58 -26.78 5.48
CA GLY A 180 -4.59 -27.20 4.48
C GLY A 180 -4.65 -26.45 3.14
N HIS A 181 -5.41 -25.36 3.06
CA HIS A 181 -5.64 -24.61 1.84
C HIS A 181 -4.51 -23.60 1.64
N LYS A 182 -3.64 -23.81 0.65
CA LYS A 182 -2.52 -22.90 0.32
C LYS A 182 -2.90 -21.76 -0.64
N LYS A 183 -4.18 -21.44 -0.77
CA LYS A 183 -4.64 -20.47 -1.77
C LYS A 183 -4.49 -19.05 -1.21
N GLU A 184 -3.70 -18.23 -1.90
CA GLU A 184 -3.60 -16.81 -1.60
C GLU A 184 -4.95 -16.12 -1.83
N PRO A 185 -5.31 -15.11 -1.02
CA PRO A 185 -6.53 -14.34 -1.23
C PRO A 185 -6.48 -13.64 -2.59
N SER A 186 -7.61 -13.66 -3.30
CA SER A 186 -7.71 -12.95 -4.59
C SER A 186 -7.59 -11.44 -4.37
N ASN A 187 -7.11 -10.71 -5.39
CA ASN A 187 -7.04 -9.24 -5.35
C ASN A 187 -8.42 -8.61 -5.06
N GLN A 188 -9.49 -9.22 -5.57
CA GLN A 188 -10.86 -8.82 -5.26
C GLN A 188 -11.21 -8.96 -3.78
N ALA A 189 -10.82 -10.07 -3.14
CA ALA A 189 -11.04 -10.27 -1.71
C ALA A 189 -10.30 -9.21 -0.88
N VAL A 190 -9.03 -8.95 -1.21
CA VAL A 190 -8.24 -7.88 -0.58
C VAL A 190 -8.91 -6.52 -0.75
N GLY A 191 -9.43 -6.24 -1.95
CA GLY A 191 -10.10 -4.98 -2.22
C GLY A 191 -11.38 -4.78 -1.42
N TRP A 192 -12.20 -5.82 -1.28
CA TRP A 192 -13.39 -5.78 -0.41
C TRP A 192 -13.04 -5.65 1.07
N ILE A 193 -11.93 -6.26 1.53
CA ILE A 193 -11.43 -6.05 2.89
C ILE A 193 -11.07 -4.58 3.12
N CYS A 194 -10.39 -3.93 2.16
CA CYS A 194 -10.07 -2.51 2.26
C CYS A 194 -11.34 -1.63 2.32
N VAL A 195 -12.34 -1.92 1.47
CA VAL A 195 -13.63 -1.21 1.48
C VAL A 195 -14.35 -1.41 2.83
N ALA A 196 -14.46 -2.65 3.30
CA ALA A 196 -15.08 -2.98 4.57
C ALA A 196 -14.35 -2.30 5.75
N TYR A 197 -13.02 -2.29 5.74
CA TYR A 197 -12.21 -1.61 6.74
C TYR A 197 -12.48 -0.10 6.73
N ALA A 198 -12.51 0.54 5.56
CA ALA A 198 -12.84 1.95 5.44
C ALA A 198 -14.23 2.25 6.05
N THR A 199 -15.23 1.42 5.73
CA THR A 199 -16.59 1.56 6.30
C THR A 199 -16.59 1.35 7.81
N LEU A 200 -15.83 0.38 8.34
CA LEU A 200 -15.70 0.18 9.78
C LEU A 200 -15.09 1.39 10.49
N LEU A 201 -14.10 2.05 9.89
CA LEU A 201 -13.55 3.30 10.43
C LEU A 201 -14.60 4.41 10.46
N LEU A 202 -15.50 4.48 9.48
CA LEU A 202 -16.58 5.47 9.48
C LEU A 202 -17.57 5.19 10.61
N ILE A 203 -17.96 3.91 10.78
CA ILE A 203 -18.83 3.47 11.87
C ILE A 203 -18.18 3.79 13.22
N TRP A 204 -16.89 3.49 13.37
CA TRP A 204 -16.13 3.80 14.58
C TRP A 204 -16.10 5.30 14.87
N GLY A 205 -15.81 6.15 13.86
CA GLY A 205 -15.91 7.60 13.99
C GLY A 205 -17.30 8.07 14.43
N SER A 206 -18.36 7.49 13.88
CA SER A 206 -19.74 7.83 14.27
C SER A 206 -20.13 7.39 15.69
N THR A 207 -19.47 6.36 16.23
CA THR A 207 -19.77 5.79 17.57
C THR A 207 -18.97 6.45 18.68
N LEU A 208 -17.79 7.00 18.36
CA LEU A 208 -17.00 7.86 19.26
C LEU A 208 -17.78 9.08 19.78
N LEU A 209 -18.86 9.46 19.09
CA LEU A 209 -19.72 10.60 19.46
C LEU A 209 -20.74 10.32 20.55
N ARG A 210 -20.86 9.06 20.99
CA ARG A 210 -21.84 8.64 22.00
C ARG A 210 -21.25 8.45 23.41
N GLN A 211 -19.98 8.81 23.63
CA GLN A 211 -19.29 8.75 24.92
C GLN A 211 -18.84 10.14 25.34
#